data_AF-A0A8S9Y4W7-F1
#
_entry.id   AF-A0A8S9Y4W7-F1
#
_cell.length_a   1.000
_cell.length_b   1.000
_cell.length_c   1.000
_cell.angle_alpha   90.00
_cell.angle_beta   90.00
_cell.angle_gamma   90.00
#
_symmetry.space_group_name_H-M   'P 1'
#
loop_
_entity.id
_entity.type
_entity.pdbx_description
1 polymer ?
#
loop_
_entity_poly.entity_id
_entity_poly.type
_entity_poly.pdbx_seq_one_letter_code
_entity_poly.pdbx_strand_id
1 'polypeptide(L)' 'MERKNKIENKESDAVSLQEKRRAWDEVAQEFNNVPTHTKRTVAQLMKWRGEAVAEEVAARSRLNEQKMANEEELH' A
#
# COMPACT_ATOMS: atom_id res chain seq x y z
N MET A 1 -5.18 -8.81 10.07
CA MET A 1 -5.24 -7.37 10.38
C MET A 1 -3.87 -6.81 10.76
N GLU A 2 -3.12 -7.45 11.67
CA GLU A 2 -1.80 -7.00 12.17
C GLU A 2 -0.74 -6.65 11.11
N ARG A 3 -0.55 -7.49 10.08
CA ARG A 3 0.52 -7.29 9.09
C ARG A 3 0.32 -6.06 8.20
N LYS A 4 -0.95 -5.72 7.94
CA LYS A 4 -1.31 -4.57 7.10
C LYS A 4 -0.92 -3.26 7.78
N ASN A 5 -1.08 -3.19 9.11
CA ASN A 5 -0.73 -2.01 9.91
C ASN A 5 0.78 -1.75 9.95
N LYS A 6 1.62 -2.79 10.04
CA LYS A 6 3.09 -2.65 10.00
C LYS A 6 3.61 -2.14 8.66
N ILE A 7 3.01 -2.60 7.56
CA ILE A 7 3.39 -2.16 6.20
C ILE A 7 2.86 -0.75 5.91
N GLU A 8 1.66 -0.44 6.36
CA GLU A 8 1.01 0.87 6.16
C GLU A 8 1.43 1.93 7.19
N ASN A 9 2.34 1.60 8.12
CA ASN A 9 2.85 2.55 9.12
C ASN A 9 1.74 3.14 10.03
N LYS A 10 0.64 2.41 10.26
CA LYS A 10 -0.51 2.86 11.07
C LYS A 10 -0.31 2.74 12.58
N GLU A 11 0.75 2.06 13.01
CA GLU A 11 1.17 1.97 14.40
C GLU A 11 2.62 2.43 14.48
N SER A 12 2.80 3.70 14.83
CA SER A 12 4.06 4.37 15.17
C SER A 12 4.96 4.80 14.01
N ASP A 13 5.35 6.09 14.03
CA ASP A 13 6.41 6.76 13.25
C ASP A 13 7.81 6.08 13.29
N ALA A 14 7.92 4.91 13.93
CA ALA A 14 9.19 4.27 14.28
C ALA A 14 9.40 2.89 13.66
N VAL A 15 8.62 2.46 12.66
CA VAL A 15 8.95 1.23 11.93
C VAL A 15 10.20 1.49 11.08
N SER A 16 11.32 0.92 11.50
CA SER A 16 12.61 1.14 10.84
C SER A 16 12.58 0.63 9.39
N LEU A 17 13.37 1.24 8.51
CA LEU A 17 13.53 0.78 7.12
C LEU A 17 13.91 -0.72 7.04
N GLN A 18 14.61 -1.23 8.05
CA GLN A 18 15.03 -2.62 8.16
C GLN A 18 13.85 -3.56 8.43
N GLU A 19 12.92 -3.18 9.31
CA GLU A 19 11.70 -3.95 9.57
C GLU A 19 10.75 -3.97 8.38
N LYS A 20 10.63 -2.83 7.68
CA LYS A 20 9.89 -2.77 6.40
C LYS A 20 10.50 -3.71 5.38
N ARG A 21 11.84 -3.74 5.27
CA ARG A 21 12.53 -4.66 4.34
C ARG A 21 12.27 -6.12 4.70
N ARG A 22 12.35 -6.47 5.99
CA ARG A 22 12.08 -7.84 6.47
C ARG A 22 10.65 -8.28 6.17
N ALA A 23 9.66 -7.41 6.39
CA ALA A 23 8.27 -7.70 6.03
C ALA A 23 8.09 -7.94 4.53
N TRP A 24 8.81 -7.18 3.69
CA TRP A 24 8.80 -7.40 2.25
C TRP A 24 9.45 -8.70 1.82
N ASP A 25 10.53 -9.13 2.48
CA ASP A 25 11.17 -10.42 2.22
C ASP A 25 10.20 -11.59 2.54
N GLU A 26 9.46 -11.51 3.65
CA GLU A 26 8.42 -12.48 4.01
C GLU A 26 7.30 -12.54 2.98
N VAL A 27 6.81 -11.37 2.52
CA VAL A 27 5.79 -11.28 1.47
C VAL A 27 6.28 -11.86 0.15
N ALA A 28 7.53 -11.61 -0.24
CA ALA A 28 8.09 -12.17 -1.45
C ALA A 28 8.24 -13.70 -1.35
N GLN A 29 8.61 -14.22 -0.19
CA GLN A 29 8.69 -15.66 0.05
C GLN A 29 7.31 -16.32 -0.04
N GLU A 30 6.29 -15.74 0.61
CA GLU A 30 4.91 -16.24 0.55
C GLU A 30 4.34 -16.19 -0.87
N PHE A 31 4.56 -15.07 -1.58
CA PHE A 31 4.13 -14.90 -2.97
C PHE A 31 4.78 -15.92 -3.91
N ASN A 32 6.07 -16.18 -3.75
CA ASN A 32 6.84 -17.10 -4.61
C ASN A 32 6.62 -18.58 -4.28
N ASN A 33 6.07 -18.88 -3.10
CA ASN A 33 5.68 -20.24 -2.72
C ASN A 33 4.35 -20.68 -3.35
N VAL A 34 3.57 -19.75 -3.92
CA VAL A 34 2.36 -20.07 -4.67
C VAL A 34 2.73 -20.54 -6.09
N PRO A 35 2.45 -21.80 -6.48
CA PRO A 35 2.92 -22.37 -7.75
C PRO A 35 2.27 -21.73 -8.99
N THR A 36 1.17 -21.00 -8.81
CA THR A 36 0.39 -20.37 -9.88
C THR A 36 0.96 -19.04 -10.36
N HIS A 37 1.89 -18.43 -9.63
CA HIS A 37 2.38 -17.09 -9.95
C HIS A 37 3.82 -17.12 -10.48
N THR A 38 4.10 -16.25 -11.46
CA THR A 38 5.48 -15.93 -11.85
C THR A 38 6.22 -15.41 -10.63
N LYS A 39 7.38 -16.01 -10.32
CA LYS A 39 8.20 -15.56 -9.19
C LYS A 39 8.59 -14.09 -9.37
N ARG A 40 8.45 -13.30 -8.30
CA ARG A 40 8.79 -11.88 -8.26
C ARG A 40 9.77 -11.57 -7.15
N THR A 41 10.64 -10.60 -7.40
CA THR A 41 11.54 -10.06 -6.40
C THR A 41 10.81 -9.07 -5.50
N VAL A 42 11.37 -8.82 -4.33
CA VAL A 42 10.91 -7.79 -3.40
C VAL A 42 10.76 -6.44 -4.09
N ALA A 43 11.73 -6.03 -4.91
CA ALA A 43 11.67 -4.75 -5.62
C ALA A 43 10.47 -4.65 -6.58
N GLN A 44 10.13 -5.75 -7.26
CA GLN A 44 8.97 -5.79 -8.15
C GLN A 44 7.65 -5.68 -7.36
N LEU A 45 7.56 -6.36 -6.21
CA LEU A 45 6.39 -6.30 -5.34
C LEU A 45 6.23 -4.93 -4.66
N MET A 46 7.34 -4.31 -4.24
CA MET A 46 7.35 -2.94 -3.71
C MET A 46 6.87 -1.94 -4.76
N LYS A 47 7.35 -2.04 -6.00
CA LYS A 47 6.92 -1.17 -7.11
C LYS A 47 5.42 -1.29 -7.35
N TRP A 48 4.92 -2.52 -7.46
CA TRP A 48 3.49 -2.79 -7.65
C TRP A 48 2.61 -2.26 -6.53
N ARG A 49 3.04 -2.42 -5.28
CA ARG A 49 2.30 -1.84 -4.16
C ARG A 49 2.35 -0.32 -4.16
N GLY A 50 3.49 0.27 -4.53
CA GLY A 50 3.61 1.72 -4.70
C GLY A 50 2.65 2.27 -5.74
N GLU A 51 2.54 1.60 -6.89
CA GLU A 51 1.58 1.94 -7.95
C GLU A 51 0.13 1.84 -7.46
N ALA A 52 -0.24 0.75 -6.79
CA ALA A 52 -1.58 0.56 -6.23
C ALA A 52 -1.94 1.60 -5.14
N VAL A 53 -0.98 1.96 -4.29
CA VAL A 53 -1.18 2.99 -3.25
C VAL A 53 -1.32 4.38 -3.88
N ALA A 54 -0.55 4.69 -4.92
CA ALA A 54 -0.66 5.96 -5.63
C ALA A 54 -2.05 6.14 -6.26
N GLU A 55 -2.61 5.07 -6.84
CA GLU A 55 -3.97 5.08 -7.38
C GLU A 55 -5.04 5.25 -6.29
N GLU A 56 -4.89 4.56 -5.14
CA GLU A 56 -5.80 4.70 -4.00
C GLU A 56 -5.80 6.13 -3.44
N VAL A 57 -4.63 6.76 -3.32
CA VAL A 57 -4.48 8.14 -2.89
C VAL A 57 -5.13 9.10 -3.90
N ALA A 58 -4.88 8.90 -5.20
CA ALA A 58 -5.49 9.73 -6.24
C ALA A 58 -7.02 9.56 -6.30
N ALA A 59 -7.55 8.37 -6.05
CA ALA A 59 -8.98 8.12 -5.95
C ALA A 59 -9.59 8.83 -4.74
N ARG A 60 -8.92 8.80 -3.58
CA ARG A 60 -9.33 9.54 -2.38
C ARG A 60 -9.33 11.05 -2.58
N SER A 61 -8.32 11.61 -3.22
CA SER A 61 -8.30 13.05 -3.55
C SER A 61 -9.48 13.45 -4.44
N ARG A 62 -9.74 12.70 -5.52
CA ARG A 62 -10.89 12.95 -6.41
C ARG A 62 -12.23 12.89 -5.69
N LEU A 63 -12.41 11.93 -4.78
CA LEU A 63 -13.63 11.83 -3.96
C LEU A 63 -13.77 13.03 -3.01
N ASN A 64 -12.66 13.51 -2.45
CA ASN A 64 -12.67 14.67 -1.56
C ASN A 64 -13.00 15.96 -2.32
N GLU A 65 -12.45 16.14 -3.51
CA GLU A 65 -12.77 17.27 -4.40
C GLU A 65 -14.25 17.26 -4.82
N GLN A 66 -14.81 16.09 -5.17
CA GLN A 66 -16.24 15.96 -5.46
C GLN A 66 -17.13 16.33 -4.27
N LYS A 67 -16.76 15.94 -3.05
CA LYS A 67 -17.52 16.31 -1.85
C LYS A 67 -17.53 17.81 -1.62
N MET A 68 -16.36 18.46 -1.74
CA MET A 68 -16.24 19.91 -1.60
C MET A 68 -17.07 20.64 -2.66
N ALA A 69 -17.02 20.20 -3.93
CA ALA A 69 -17.81 20.79 -5.01
C ALA A 69 -19.32 20.63 -4.79
N ASN A 70 -19.77 19.47 -4.29
CA ASN A 70 -21.17 19.23 -3.95
C ASN A 70 -21.65 20.04 -2.73
N GLU A 71 -20.77 20.34 -1.77
CA GLU A 71 -21.08 21.21 -0.64
C GLU A 71 -21.15 22.68 -1.04
N GLU A 72 -20.33 23.13 -2.01
CA GLU A 72 -20.38 24.48 -2.58
C GLU A 72 -21.64 24.73 -3.44
N GLU A 73 -22.15 23.73 -4.17
CA GLU A 73 -23.40 23.88 -4.94
C GLU A 73 -24.68 23.90 -4.08
N LEU A 74 -24.59 23.51 -2.80
CA LEU A 74 -25.75 23.42 -1.89
C LEU A 74 -26.00 24.71 -1.08
N HIS A 75 -25.13 25.72 -1.21
CA HIS A 75 -25.15 26.99 -0.46
C HIS A 75 -25.42 28.20 -1.38
#